data_AF-A0A354P1E4-F1
#
_entry.id   AF-A0A354P1E4-F1
#
_cell.length_a   1.000
_cell.length_b   1.000
_cell.length_c   1.000
_cell.angle_alpha   90.00
_cell.angle_beta   90.00
_cell.angle_gamma   90.00
#
_symmetry.space_group_name_H-M   'P 1'
#
loop_
_entity.id
_entity.type
_entity.pdbx_description
1 polymer ?
#
loop_
_entity_poly.entity_id
_entity_poly.type
_entity_poly.pdbx_seq_one_letter_code
_entity_poly.pdbx_strand_id
1 'polypeptide(L)'
;MVGRADIIAVLSTLVTSDDFLLMLNLPPVREIQNMPHFAALRHRDYRRMWAANMFSGGAMWTFIVASAWLVLERSDSSGWVGIIAFSGMIPFLIVSPVAGLMADRLDRRKLAIATFASSGVVTTLAAALTIAGILELWHLAALAFANGVFRAT
;
A
#
# COMPACT_ATOMS: atom_id res chain seq x y z
N MET A 1 1.99 -1.75 -49.79
CA MET A 1 1.50 -1.08 -48.58
C MET A 1 0.77 -2.12 -47.75
N VAL A 2 1.45 -2.74 -46.79
CA VAL A 2 0.82 -3.73 -45.88
C VAL A 2 -0.12 -2.97 -44.95
N GLY A 3 -1.40 -3.34 -44.95
CA GLY A 3 -2.42 -2.61 -44.21
C GLY A 3 -2.24 -2.79 -42.71
N ARG A 4 -2.65 -1.80 -41.90
CA ARG A 4 -2.59 -1.87 -40.43
C ARG A 4 -3.28 -3.12 -39.85
N ALA A 5 -4.26 -3.67 -40.58
CA ALA A 5 -4.95 -4.92 -40.25
C ALA A 5 -4.07 -6.18 -40.41
N ASP A 6 -3.20 -6.22 -41.42
CA ASP A 6 -2.32 -7.37 -41.69
C ASP A 6 -1.24 -7.51 -40.60
N ILE A 7 -0.74 -6.38 -40.09
CA ILE A 7 0.26 -6.38 -39.00
C ILE A 7 -0.35 -6.93 -37.71
N ILE A 8 -1.60 -6.60 -37.40
CA ILE A 8 -2.29 -7.08 -36.19
C ILE A 8 -2.56 -8.59 -36.31
N ALA A 9 -2.94 -9.07 -37.50
CA ALA A 9 -3.18 -10.49 -37.75
C ALA A 9 -1.89 -11.33 -37.64
N VAL A 10 -0.76 -10.79 -38.10
CA VAL A 10 0.56 -11.45 -37.99
C VAL A 10 1.08 -11.45 -36.55
N LEU A 11 0.88 -10.35 -35.80
CA LEU A 11 1.27 -10.30 -34.39
C LEU A 11 0.42 -11.22 -33.52
N SER A 12 -0.88 -11.34 -33.78
CA SER A 12 -1.74 -12.25 -33.01
C SER A 12 -1.40 -13.72 -33.28
N THR A 13 -1.01 -14.08 -34.51
CA THR A 13 -0.56 -15.43 -34.85
C THR A 13 0.83 -15.75 -34.31
N LEU A 14 1.78 -14.80 -34.35
CA LEU A 14 3.11 -14.98 -33.76
C LEU A 14 3.09 -15.10 -32.23
N VAL A 15 2.25 -14.32 -31.55
CA VAL A 15 2.15 -14.38 -30.08
C VAL A 15 1.44 -15.65 -29.60
N THR A 16 0.58 -16.24 -30.43
CA THR A 16 -0.23 -17.42 -30.08
C THR A 16 0.39 -18.74 -30.56
N SER A 17 1.49 -18.71 -31.33
CA SER A 17 2.14 -19.94 -31.77
C SER A 17 2.90 -20.61 -30.62
N ASP A 18 2.80 -21.93 -30.53
CA ASP A 18 3.51 -22.72 -29.52
C ASP A 18 5.03 -22.51 -29.62
N ASP A 19 5.57 -22.28 -30.83
CA ASP A 19 6.98 -21.98 -31.08
C ASP A 19 7.46 -20.68 -30.39
N PHE A 20 6.62 -19.65 -30.36
CA PHE A 20 6.95 -18.38 -29.70
C PHE A 20 6.97 -18.53 -28.18
N LEU A 21 6.05 -19.32 -27.62
CA LEU A 21 6.03 -19.66 -26.20
C LEU A 21 7.26 -20.48 -25.78
N LEU A 22 7.73 -21.37 -26.67
CA LEU A 22 8.96 -22.14 -26.48
C LEU A 22 10.22 -21.27 -26.60
N MET A 23 10.26 -20.29 -27.51
CA MET A 23 11.37 -19.32 -27.61
C MET A 23 11.54 -18.48 -26.34
N LEU A 24 10.43 -18.16 -25.66
CA LEU A 24 10.43 -17.43 -24.40
C LEU A 24 10.56 -18.34 -23.16
N ASN A 25 10.66 -19.66 -23.34
CA ASN A 25 10.67 -20.66 -22.27
C ASN A 25 9.54 -20.45 -21.24
N LEU A 26 8.35 -20.09 -21.74
CA LEU A 26 7.19 -19.89 -20.89
C LEU A 26 6.52 -21.25 -20.63
N PRO A 27 6.06 -21.52 -19.39
CA PRO A 27 5.27 -22.72 -19.13
C PRO A 27 4.03 -22.72 -20.06
N PRO A 28 3.61 -23.89 -20.58
CA PRO A 28 2.46 -23.98 -21.48
C PRO A 28 1.21 -23.43 -20.79
N VAL A 29 0.37 -22.68 -21.52
CA VAL A 29 -0.81 -21.95 -20.99
C VAL A 29 -1.73 -22.82 -20.11
N ARG A 30 -1.81 -24.12 -20.40
CA ARG A 30 -2.58 -25.10 -19.62
C ARG A 30 -2.08 -25.29 -18.18
N GLU A 31 -0.79 -25.09 -17.91
CA GLU A 31 -0.26 -25.14 -16.54
C GLU A 31 -0.71 -23.92 -15.72
N ILE A 32 -0.79 -22.75 -16.34
CA ILE A 32 -1.25 -21.51 -15.68
C ILE A 32 -2.73 -21.64 -15.29
N GLN A 33 -3.55 -22.29 -16.12
CA GLN A 33 -4.98 -22.53 -15.85
C GLN A 33 -5.22 -23.49 -14.67
N ASN A 34 -4.29 -24.41 -14.41
CA ASN A 34 -4.41 -25.41 -13.35
C ASN A 34 -3.73 -25.00 -12.02
N MET A 35 -3.22 -23.77 -11.93
CA MET A 35 -2.65 -23.28 -10.68
C MET A 35 -3.76 -23.07 -9.63
N PRO A 36 -3.67 -23.71 -8.45
CA PRO A 36 -4.68 -23.49 -7.42
C PRO A 36 -4.70 -22.01 -7.02
N HIS A 37 -5.89 -21.40 -6.97
CA HIS A 37 -6.06 -19.96 -6.73
C HIS A 37 -5.33 -19.41 -5.49
N PHE A 38 -5.06 -20.26 -4.49
CA PHE A 38 -4.35 -19.91 -3.25
C PHE A 38 -2.93 -20.50 -3.15
N ALA A 39 -2.31 -20.87 -4.28
CA ALA A 39 -0.95 -21.44 -4.31
C ALA A 39 0.07 -20.57 -3.55
N ALA A 40 -0.01 -19.24 -3.72
CA ALA A 40 0.89 -18.28 -3.08
C ALA A 40 0.82 -18.31 -1.54
N LEU A 41 -0.37 -18.58 -0.94
CA LEU A 41 -0.56 -18.65 0.51
C LEU A 41 0.04 -19.90 1.15
N ARG A 42 0.51 -20.88 0.36
CA ARG A 42 1.25 -22.04 0.87
C ARG A 42 2.64 -21.65 1.38
N HIS A 43 3.21 -20.57 0.87
CA HIS A 43 4.51 -20.06 1.33
C HIS A 43 4.33 -19.28 2.63
N ARG A 44 5.00 -19.75 3.70
CA ARG A 44 4.87 -19.19 5.07
C ARG A 44 5.16 -17.70 5.13
N ASP A 45 6.19 -17.24 4.45
CA ASP A 45 6.60 -15.83 4.48
C ASP A 45 5.63 -14.96 3.69
N TYR A 46 5.14 -15.43 2.55
CA TYR A 46 4.09 -14.74 1.78
C TYR A 46 2.80 -14.62 2.59
N ARG A 47 2.34 -15.70 3.24
CA ARG A 47 1.12 -15.69 4.05
C ARG A 47 1.20 -14.68 5.21
N ARG A 48 2.36 -14.57 5.86
CA ARG A 48 2.60 -13.58 6.93
C ARG A 48 2.55 -12.15 6.39
N MET A 49 3.24 -11.89 5.28
CA MET A 49 3.23 -10.59 4.63
C MET A 49 1.83 -10.19 4.17
N TRP A 50 1.10 -11.12 3.58
CA TRP A 50 -0.26 -10.92 3.12
C TRP A 50 -1.20 -10.56 4.28
N ALA A 51 -1.17 -11.33 5.37
CA ALA A 51 -1.96 -11.03 6.56
C ALA A 51 -1.59 -9.66 7.16
N ALA A 52 -0.29 -9.38 7.32
CA ALA A 52 0.17 -8.09 7.84
C ALA A 52 -0.31 -6.92 6.96
N ASN A 53 -0.25 -7.06 5.64
CA ASN A 53 -0.70 -6.03 4.72
C ASN A 53 -2.21 -5.80 4.79
N MET A 54 -3.01 -6.87 4.92
CA MET A 54 -4.46 -6.75 5.11
C MET A 54 -4.80 -6.00 6.40
N PHE A 55 -4.23 -6.40 7.53
CA PHE A 55 -4.48 -5.75 8.82
C PHE A 55 -3.97 -4.31 8.84
N SER A 56 -2.79 -4.05 8.29
CA SER A 56 -2.25 -2.70 8.20
C SER A 56 -3.09 -1.79 7.31
N GLY A 57 -3.53 -2.29 6.14
CA GLY A 57 -4.43 -1.57 5.26
C GLY A 57 -5.76 -1.24 5.94
N GLY A 58 -6.36 -2.22 6.62
CA GLY A 58 -7.59 -2.00 7.40
C GLY A 58 -7.40 -0.95 8.49
N ALA A 59 -6.34 -1.07 9.31
CA ALA A 59 -6.03 -0.12 10.37
C ALA A 59 -5.84 1.31 9.84
N MET A 60 -5.18 1.47 8.69
CA MET A 60 -5.01 2.77 8.04
C MET A 60 -6.35 3.40 7.66
N TRP A 61 -7.24 2.64 7.00
CA TRP A 61 -8.54 3.17 6.60
C TRP A 61 -9.41 3.51 7.80
N THR A 62 -9.38 2.68 8.84
CA THR A 62 -10.02 2.99 10.11
C THR A 62 -9.47 4.25 10.72
N PHE A 63 -8.14 4.45 10.74
CA PHE A 63 -7.52 5.67 11.26
C PHE A 63 -7.98 6.92 10.50
N ILE A 64 -8.06 6.86 9.17
CA ILE A 64 -8.53 7.98 8.34
C ILE A 64 -9.98 8.34 8.68
N VAL A 65 -10.88 7.35 8.67
CA VAL A 65 -12.31 7.57 8.94
C VAL A 65 -12.55 8.03 10.37
N ALA A 66 -11.90 7.39 11.34
CA ALA A 66 -12.02 7.74 12.76
C ALA A 66 -11.48 9.15 13.02
N SER A 67 -10.35 9.52 12.42
CA SER A 67 -9.79 10.87 12.56
C SER A 67 -10.74 11.92 11.99
N ALA A 68 -11.28 11.69 10.79
CA ALA A 68 -12.24 12.61 10.18
C ALA A 68 -13.50 12.77 11.04
N TRP A 69 -14.05 11.66 11.54
CA TRP A 69 -15.21 11.68 12.42
C TRP A 69 -14.93 12.46 13.71
N LEU A 70 -13.82 12.17 14.39
CA LEU A 70 -13.45 12.79 15.66
C LEU A 70 -13.29 14.31 15.53
N VAL A 71 -12.77 14.78 14.40
CA VAL A 71 -12.61 16.20 14.11
C VAL A 71 -13.95 16.89 13.89
N LEU A 72 -14.87 16.25 13.16
CA LEU A 72 -16.22 16.75 12.96
C LEU A 72 -16.97 16.83 14.29
N GLU A 73 -16.87 15.78 15.12
CA GLU A 73 -17.50 15.75 16.44
C GLU A 73 -16.98 16.87 17.38
N ARG A 74 -15.69 17.20 17.31
CA ARG A 74 -15.07 18.18 18.21
C ARG A 74 -15.10 19.63 17.75
N SER A 75 -15.01 19.87 16.44
CA SER A 75 -14.87 21.24 15.89
C SER A 75 -16.02 21.69 15.01
N ASP A 76 -16.90 20.76 14.61
CA ASP A 76 -17.96 20.98 13.61
C ASP A 76 -17.48 21.66 12.32
N SER A 77 -16.18 21.53 12.03
CA SER A 77 -15.49 22.27 10.99
C SER A 77 -14.82 21.34 9.99
N SER A 78 -15.32 21.38 8.75
CA SER A 78 -14.76 20.63 7.63
C SER A 78 -13.31 21.04 7.29
N GLY A 79 -12.93 22.29 7.61
CA GLY A 79 -11.57 22.80 7.37
C GLY A 79 -10.49 22.03 8.13
N TRP A 80 -10.77 21.66 9.38
CA TRP A 80 -9.84 20.88 10.21
C TRP A 80 -9.63 19.46 9.70
N VAL A 81 -10.66 18.84 9.12
CA VAL A 81 -10.54 17.52 8.47
C VAL A 81 -9.56 17.60 7.31
N GLY A 82 -9.67 18.68 6.51
CA GLY A 82 -8.73 18.95 5.41
C GLY A 82 -7.30 19.12 5.88
N ILE A 83 -7.07 19.87 6.97
CA ILE A 83 -5.73 20.08 7.54
C ILE A 83 -5.11 18.75 8.00
N ILE A 84 -5.87 17.89 8.67
CA ILE A 84 -5.37 16.61 9.16
C ILE A 84 -5.09 15.64 8.00
N ALA A 85 -5.99 15.59 7.00
CA ALA A 85 -5.77 14.81 5.79
C ALA A 85 -4.51 15.27 5.04
N PHE A 86 -4.36 16.59 4.87
CA PHE A 86 -3.17 17.18 4.24
C PHE A 86 -1.90 16.86 5.04
N SER A 87 -1.94 16.97 6.37
CA SER A 87 -0.81 16.63 7.25
C SER A 87 -0.35 15.18 7.05
N GLY A 88 -1.28 14.25 6.84
CA GLY A 88 -0.95 12.85 6.52
C GLY A 88 -0.41 12.62 5.11
N MET A 89 -0.72 13.50 4.14
CA MET A 89 -0.30 13.36 2.74
C MET A 89 1.00 14.08 2.41
N ILE A 90 1.29 15.23 3.03
CA ILE A 90 2.54 16.00 2.82
C ILE A 90 3.80 15.12 2.93
N PRO A 91 3.93 14.22 3.94
CA PRO A 91 5.11 13.38 4.06
C PRO A 91 5.40 12.54 2.82
N PHE A 92 4.38 12.05 2.12
CA PHE A 92 4.59 11.26 0.90
C PHE A 92 5.31 12.07 -0.17
N LEU A 93 5.05 13.37 -0.28
CA LEU A 93 5.73 14.25 -1.23
C LEU A 93 7.21 14.41 -0.87
N ILE A 94 7.50 14.64 0.41
CA ILE A 94 8.86 14.99 0.89
C ILE A 94 9.74 13.74 1.03
N VAL A 95 9.16 12.64 1.52
CA VAL A 95 9.90 11.42 1.90
C VAL A 95 10.06 10.49 0.70
N SER A 96 9.22 10.56 -0.35
CA SER A 96 9.30 9.64 -1.49
C SER A 96 10.68 9.51 -2.17
N PRO A 97 11.50 10.58 -2.35
CA PRO A 97 12.82 10.44 -2.97
C PRO A 97 13.80 9.71 -2.03
N VAL A 98 13.71 9.96 -0.73
CA VAL A 98 14.55 9.35 0.30
C VAL A 98 14.16 7.89 0.50
N ALA A 99 12.86 7.60 0.51
CA ALA A 99 12.30 6.26 0.58
C ALA A 99 12.78 5.37 -0.56
N GLY A 100 12.82 5.88 -1.79
CA GLY A 100 13.36 5.15 -2.94
C GLY A 100 14.81 4.72 -2.73
N LEU A 101 15.66 5.65 -2.26
CA LEU A 101 17.05 5.34 -1.93
C LEU A 101 17.18 4.31 -0.80
N MET A 102 16.32 4.39 0.21
CA MET A 102 16.28 3.43 1.32
C MET A 102 15.83 2.04 0.86
N ALA A 103 14.84 1.95 -0.03
CA ALA A 103 14.30 0.70 -0.56
C ALA A 103 15.32 -0.09 -1.40
N ASP A 104 16.27 0.62 -2.03
CA ASP A 104 17.33 0.00 -2.82
C ASP A 104 18.52 -0.49 -1.97
N ARG A 105 18.72 0.09 -0.77
CA ARG A 105 19.87 -0.21 0.10
C ARG A 105 19.55 -1.10 1.29
N LEU A 106 18.29 -1.14 1.73
CA LEU A 106 17.85 -1.89 2.89
C LEU A 106 17.16 -3.19 2.51
N ASP A 107 17.20 -4.16 3.42
CA ASP A 107 16.40 -5.39 3.30
C ASP A 107 14.90 -5.03 3.33
N ARG A 108 14.23 -5.23 2.19
CA ARG A 108 12.80 -4.95 1.99
C ARG A 108 11.91 -5.54 3.08
N ARG A 109 12.26 -6.71 3.61
CA ARG A 109 11.48 -7.36 4.68
C ARG A 109 11.59 -6.58 5.99
N LYS A 110 12.79 -6.13 6.34
CA LYS A 110 13.02 -5.35 7.57
C LYS A 110 12.36 -3.98 7.47
N LEU A 111 12.43 -3.35 6.31
CA LEU A 111 11.78 -2.06 6.04
C LEU A 111 10.26 -2.18 6.21
N ALA A 112 9.63 -3.16 5.58
CA ALA A 112 8.19 -3.40 5.73
C ALA A 112 7.76 -3.64 7.19
N ILE A 113 8.52 -4.45 7.94
CA ILE A 113 8.24 -4.69 9.36
C ILE A 113 8.36 -3.39 10.16
N ALA A 114 9.40 -2.60 9.92
CA ALA A 114 9.61 -1.32 10.60
C ALA A 114 8.45 -0.34 10.32
N THR A 115 8.03 -0.21 9.06
CA THR A 115 6.91 0.65 8.64
C THR A 115 5.59 0.23 9.29
N PHE A 116 5.29 -1.08 9.32
CA PHE A 116 4.06 -1.57 9.97
C PHE A 116 4.11 -1.39 11.49
N ALA A 117 5.25 -1.65 12.12
CA ALA A 117 5.41 -1.48 13.55
C ALA A 117 5.29 -0.02 13.99
N SER A 118 5.97 0.91 13.29
CA SER A 118 5.92 2.34 13.60
C SER A 118 4.53 2.93 13.37
N SER A 119 3.87 2.57 12.26
CA SER A 119 2.48 2.98 12.00
C SER A 119 1.53 2.44 13.07
N GLY A 120 1.75 1.20 13.53
CA GLY A 120 1.02 0.60 14.64
C GLY A 120 1.16 1.41 15.93
N VAL A 121 2.39 1.77 16.30
CA VAL A 121 2.68 2.59 17.49
C VAL A 121 1.97 3.94 17.42
N VAL A 122 2.02 4.64 16.27
CA VAL A 122 1.34 5.94 16.10
C VAL A 122 -0.17 5.80 16.26
N THR A 123 -0.76 4.78 15.64
CA THR A 123 -2.21 4.54 15.72
C THR A 123 -2.65 4.17 17.13
N THR A 124 -1.87 3.34 17.83
CA THR A 124 -2.12 2.98 19.23
C THR A 124 -2.00 4.20 20.14
N LEU A 125 -1.02 5.07 19.92
CA LEU A 125 -0.87 6.31 20.67
C LEU A 125 -2.06 7.25 20.46
N ALA A 126 -2.52 7.41 19.21
CA ALA A 126 -3.71 8.20 18.89
C ALA A 126 -4.96 7.65 19.61
N ALA A 127 -5.14 6.32 19.59
CA ALA A 127 -6.24 5.66 20.30
C ALA A 127 -6.16 5.87 21.81
N ALA A 128 -4.97 5.72 22.41
CA ALA A 128 -4.76 5.92 23.84
C ALA A 128 -5.07 7.35 24.27
N LEU A 129 -4.61 8.36 23.52
CA LEU A 129 -4.90 9.77 23.78
C LEU A 129 -6.40 10.08 23.64
N THR A 130 -7.08 9.44 22.68
CA THR A 130 -8.53 9.57 22.50
C THR A 130 -9.28 9.02 23.70
N ILE A 131 -8.94 7.81 24.15
CA ILE A 131 -9.57 7.17 25.31
C ILE A 131 -9.31 7.96 26.60
N ALA A 132 -8.11 8.53 26.75
CA ALA A 132 -7.76 9.40 27.87
C ALA A 132 -8.48 10.76 27.85
N GLY A 133 -9.17 11.12 26.77
CA GLY A 133 -9.92 12.37 26.64
C GLY A 133 -9.05 13.63 26.45
N ILE A 134 -7.73 13.48 26.39
CA ILE A 134 -6.76 14.59 26.26
C ILE A 134 -6.35 14.86 24.81
N LEU A 135 -6.91 14.12 23.85
CA LEU A 135 -6.60 14.35 22.43
C LEU A 135 -7.15 15.70 21.97
N GLU A 136 -6.24 16.53 21.46
CA GLU A 136 -6.56 17.78 20.76
C GLU A 136 -6.32 17.63 19.25
N LEU A 137 -6.91 18.52 18.46
CA LEU A 137 -6.81 18.48 16.99
C LEU A 137 -5.35 18.57 16.50
N TRP A 138 -4.50 19.33 17.19
CA TRP A 138 -3.08 19.44 16.86
C TRP A 138 -2.30 18.15 17.14
N HIS A 139 -2.64 17.42 18.21
CA HIS A 139 -2.08 16.09 18.46
C HIS A 139 -2.43 15.13 17.32
N LEU A 140 -3.68 15.18 16.84
CA LEU A 140 -4.13 14.36 15.73
C LEU A 140 -3.42 14.72 14.42
N ALA A 141 -3.21 16.01 14.14
CA ALA A 141 -2.44 16.45 12.97
C ALA A 141 -0.98 15.99 13.02
N ALA A 142 -0.31 16.11 14.18
CA ALA A 142 1.07 15.66 14.36
C ALA A 142 1.19 14.13 14.20
N LEU A 143 0.25 13.37 14.76
CA LEU A 143 0.21 11.92 14.62
C LEU A 143 -0.09 11.50 13.18
N ALA A 144 -1.00 12.18 12.49
CA ALA A 144 -1.26 11.95 11.07
C ALA A 144 0.00 12.19 10.21
N PHE A 145 0.74 13.27 10.49
CA PHE A 145 2.01 13.54 9.82
C PHE A 145 3.05 12.45 10.09
N ALA A 146 3.25 12.05 11.35
CA ALA A 146 4.18 10.99 11.71
C ALA A 146 3.82 9.66 11.01
N ASN A 147 2.53 9.32 10.98
CA ASN A 147 2.04 8.13 10.27
C ASN A 147 2.33 8.21 8.76
N GLY A 148 2.14 9.39 8.16
CA GLY A 148 2.48 9.64 6.76
C GLY A 148 3.96 9.45 6.46
N VAL A 149 4.86 9.91 7.34
CA VAL A 149 6.31 9.74 7.19
C VAL A 149 6.68 8.26 7.16
N PHE A 150 6.19 7.49 8.13
CA PHE A 150 6.52 6.06 8.19
C PHE A 150 6.02 5.31 6.96
N ARG A 151 4.79 5.59 6.53
CA ARG A 151 4.17 4.91 5.39
C ARG A 151 4.72 5.35 4.03
N ALA A 152 5.44 6.46 3.96
CA ALA A 152 6.09 6.90 2.74
C ALA A 152 7.38 6.11 2.42
N THR A 153 7.86 5.29 3.36
CA THR A 153 9.08 4.47 3.26
C THR A 153 8.78 3.01 2.96
#